data_AF-A0A4Y9LSV0-F1
#
_entry.id   AF-A0A4Y9LSV0-F1
#
_cell.length_a   1.000
_cell.length_b   1.000
_cell.length_c   1.000
_cell.angle_alpha   90.00
_cell.angle_beta   90.00
_cell.angle_gamma   90.00
#
_symmetry.space_group_name_H-M   'P 1'
#
loop_
_entity.id
_entity.type
_entity.pdbx_description
1 polymer ?
#
loop_
_entity_poly.entity_id
_entity_poly.type
_entity_poly.pdbx_seq_one_letter_code
_entity_poly.pdbx_strand_id
1 'polypeptide(L)' 'AWTSNAQRTAALDSWLEHYNTARSHSALGGRPPISRLAA' A
#
# COMPACT_ATOMS: atom_id res chain seq x y z
N ALA A 1 5.32 10.69 12.59
CA ALA A 1 3.93 10.29 12.90
C ALA A 1 2.99 11.39 12.44
N TRP A 2 1.76 11.06 12.02
CA TRP A 2 0.73 12.05 11.65
C TRP A 2 0.18 12.74 12.89
N THR A 3 -0.13 14.03 12.81
CA THR A 3 -0.68 14.79 13.95
C THR A 3 -2.18 15.05 13.83
N SER A 4 -2.81 14.67 12.70
CA SER A 4 -4.27 14.72 12.52
C SER A 4 -4.77 13.70 11.49
N ASN A 5 -6.08 13.42 11.52
CA ASN A 5 -6.72 12.60 10.49
C ASN A 5 -6.70 13.27 9.12
N ALA A 6 -6.79 14.61 9.05
CA ALA A 6 -6.71 15.34 7.79
C ALA A 6 -5.36 15.12 7.09
N GLN A 7 -4.26 15.18 7.83
CA GLN A 7 -2.93 14.87 7.28
C GLN A 7 -2.81 13.41 6.83
N ARG A 8 -3.37 12.47 7.61
CA ARG A 8 -3.37 11.04 7.25
C ARG A 8 -4.17 10.79 5.97
N THR A 9 -5.34 11.41 5.82
CA THR A 9 -6.19 11.30 4.63
C THR A 9 -5.50 11.91 3.41
N ALA A 10 -4.84 13.05 3.55
CA ALA A 10 -4.10 13.69 2.45
C ALA A 10 -2.97 12.80 1.89
N ALA A 11 -2.43 11.88 2.70
CA ALA A 11 -1.41 10.92 2.28
C ALA A 11 -1.97 9.54 1.88
N LEU A 12 -3.29 9.34 1.95
CA LEU A 12 -3.89 8.04 1.71
C LEU A 12 -3.71 7.58 0.27
N ASP A 13 -3.88 8.47 -0.71
CA ASP A 13 -3.81 8.11 -2.13
C ASP A 13 -2.43 7.56 -2.51
N SER A 14 -1.36 8.27 -2.15
CA SER A 14 0.01 7.81 -2.43
C SER A 14 0.36 6.53 -1.64
N TRP A 15 -0.18 6.38 -0.42
CA TRP A 15 -0.02 5.17 0.36
C TRP A 15 -0.72 3.96 -0.28
N LEU A 16 -1.92 4.15 -0.83
CA LEU A 16 -2.67 3.08 -1.51
C LEU A 16 -1.93 2.60 -2.75
N GLU A 17 -1.35 3.50 -3.54
CA GLU A 17 -0.53 3.13 -4.68
C GLU A 17 0.66 2.29 -4.24
N HIS A 18 1.48 2.78 -3.30
CA HIS A 18 2.63 2.04 -2.80
C HIS A 18 2.26 0.68 -2.20
N TYR A 19 1.21 0.64 -1.38
CA TYR A 19 0.74 -0.59 -0.74
C TYR A 19 0.35 -1.65 -1.76
N ASN A 20 -0.41 -1.26 -2.79
CA ASN A 20 -0.93 -2.21 -3.76
C ASN A 20 0.11 -2.61 -4.81
N THR A 21 1.03 -1.72 -5.17
CA THR A 21 1.93 -1.95 -6.32
C THR A 21 3.37 -2.32 -5.96
N ALA A 22 3.86 -1.91 -4.79
CA ALA A 22 5.29 -1.98 -4.47
C ALA A 22 5.61 -2.66 -3.13
N ARG A 23 4.74 -2.53 -2.11
CA ARG A 23 5.01 -3.08 -0.78
C ARG A 23 5.03 -4.62 -0.80
N SER A 24 6.08 -5.23 -0.26
CA SER A 24 6.17 -6.69 -0.12
C SER A 24 5.22 -7.23 0.95
N HIS A 25 4.54 -8.35 0.64
CA HIS A 25 3.69 -9.08 1.59
C HIS A 25 4.24 -10.48 1.85
N SER A 26 4.47 -10.83 3.11
CA SER A 26 4.99 -12.16 3.51
C SER A 26 4.05 -13.29 3.06
N ALA A 27 2.74 -13.10 3.19
CA ALA A 27 1.73 -14.06 2.70
C ALA A 27 1.74 -14.26 1.18
N LEU A 28 2.38 -13.34 0.43
CA LEU A 28 2.55 -13.43 -1.02
C LEU A 28 4.00 -13.77 -1.41
N GLY A 29 4.80 -14.31 -0.49
CA GLY A 29 6.20 -14.64 -0.75
C GLY A 29 7.06 -13.40 -1.02
N GLY A 30 6.73 -12.26 -0.41
CA GLY A 30 7.43 -10.99 -0.59
C GLY A 30 6.97 -10.19 -1.81
N ARG A 31 5.98 -10.67 -2.56
CA ARG A 31 5.41 -9.97 -3.72
C ARG A 31 4.36 -8.93 -3.29
N PRO A 32 4.15 -7.87 -4.09
CA PRO A 32 3.10 -6.88 -3.82
C PRO A 32 1.71 -7.42 -4.13
N PRO A 33 0.63 -6.85 -3.53
CA PRO A 33 -0.74 -7.30 -3.71
C PRO A 33 -1.18 -7.40 -5.17
N ILE A 34 -0.77 -6.44 -6.01
CA ILE A 34 -1.06 -6.43 -7.46
C ILE A 34 -0.57 -7.69 -8.17
N SER A 35 0.43 -8.40 -7.65
CA SER A 35 0.92 -9.65 -8.23
C SER A 35 -0.14 -10.76 -8.27
N ARG A 36 -1.26 -10.61 -7.54
CA ARG A 36 -2.40 -11.54 -7.59
C ARG A 36 -3.35 -11.31 -8.77
N LEU A 37 -3.32 -10.14 -9.41
CA LEU A 37 -4.23 -9.81 -10.52
C LEU A 37 -3.76 -10.38 -11.87
N ALA A 38 -2.57 -11.01 -11.91
CA ALA A 38 -1.97 -11.56 -13.12
C ALA A 38 -2.37 -13.02 -13.40
N ALA A 39 -3.37 -13.58 -12.71
CA ALA A 39 -3.81 -14.96 -12.81
C ALA A 39 -5.34 -15.08 -12.80
#